data_AF-A0A6L5K051-F1
#
_entry.id   AF-A0A6L5K051-F1
#
_cell.length_a   1.000
_cell.length_b   1.000
_cell.length_c   1.000
_cell.angle_alpha   90.00
_cell.angle_beta   90.00
_cell.angle_gamma   90.00
#
_symmetry.space_group_name_H-M   'P 1'
#
loop_
_entity.id
_entity.type
_entity.pdbx_description
1 polymer ?
#
loop_
_entity_poly.entity_id
_entity_poly.type
_entity_poly.pdbx_seq_one_letter_code
_entity_poly.pdbx_strand_id
1 'polypeptide(L)'
;MAGERVNCAVEDDGIWSISRTCELLQRIHERIPATADVAIYLPHTAFLFGKLLKISGRVREIYYLEEGYTSANTALLSQYCAPTPLDEAALVAALDAASLVDAWRIDRRRLAHLNEIPESALDARCEKYAGAFACSDDAFLGMAGVNRLPLVVAPRETSAQLLSFWGISNRYCDTRQIDPACRMVCEIIDVMLHENKSGLPMLVKLHPRDRKGLPAWFYERLRQRGVDYFAYCQRRAINTNIEPALLNFAHYHIFGRTAQAKYVSAFLGAPRMTQYGSAE
;
A
#
# COMPACT_ATOMS: atom_id res chain seq x y z
N MET A 1 17.43 24.99 3.11
CA MET A 1 16.14 25.55 2.65
C MET A 1 15.09 24.47 2.83
N ALA A 2 13.96 24.76 3.48
CA ALA A 2 12.87 23.79 3.57
C ALA A 2 12.22 23.71 2.17
N GLY A 3 12.39 22.59 1.48
CA GLY A 3 11.70 22.35 0.21
C GLY A 3 10.19 22.31 0.41
N GLU A 4 9.44 22.78 -0.59
CA GLU A 4 7.98 22.68 -0.59
C GLU A 4 7.57 21.20 -0.57
N ARG A 5 6.75 20.82 0.43
CA ARG A 5 6.21 19.46 0.52
C ARG A 5 4.90 19.39 -0.25
N VAL A 6 4.90 18.62 -1.33
CA VAL A 6 3.73 18.38 -2.16
C VAL A 6 3.23 16.96 -1.89
N ASN A 7 2.03 16.85 -1.30
CA ASN A 7 1.38 15.57 -1.07
C ASN A 7 0.53 15.20 -2.30
N CYS A 8 0.89 14.10 -2.97
CA CYS A 8 0.08 13.53 -4.02
C CYS A 8 -0.61 12.27 -3.52
N ALA A 9 -1.93 12.30 -3.40
CA ALA A 9 -2.69 11.05 -3.27
C ALA A 9 -2.61 10.31 -4.62
N VAL A 10 -2.06 9.11 -4.59
CA VAL A 10 -1.87 8.26 -5.76
C VAL A 10 -2.82 7.08 -5.63
N GLU A 11 -3.67 6.88 -6.63
CA GLU A 11 -4.40 5.63 -6.77
C GLU A 11 -3.44 4.56 -7.27
N ASP A 12 -3.67 3.28 -6.93
CA ASP A 12 -2.92 2.14 -7.45
C ASP A 12 -2.76 2.29 -8.98
N ASP A 13 -1.52 2.52 -9.40
CA ASP A 13 -1.16 2.76 -10.79
C ASP A 13 -1.36 1.51 -11.65
N GLY A 14 -1.71 0.37 -11.05
CA GLY A 14 -1.85 -0.89 -11.75
C GLY A 14 -0.48 -1.36 -12.19
N ILE A 15 -0.01 -2.47 -11.63
CA ILE A 15 1.27 -3.08 -11.95
C ILE A 15 1.49 -3.07 -13.48
N TRP A 16 2.48 -2.28 -13.95
CA TRP A 16 2.88 -2.13 -15.36
C TRP A 16 1.95 -1.35 -16.32
N SER A 17 0.94 -0.62 -15.84
CA SER A 17 0.06 0.17 -16.73
C SER A 17 0.74 1.43 -17.26
N ILE A 18 0.97 1.50 -18.57
CA ILE A 18 1.53 2.68 -19.26
C ILE A 18 0.65 3.92 -19.04
N SER A 19 -0.66 3.81 -19.28
CA SER A 19 -1.57 4.95 -19.18
C SER A 19 -1.63 5.52 -17.77
N ARG A 20 -1.84 4.68 -16.76
CA ARG A 20 -1.89 5.10 -15.36
C ARG A 20 -0.54 5.64 -14.86
N THR A 21 0.58 5.08 -15.33
CA THR A 21 1.90 5.62 -15.01
C THR A 21 2.09 7.02 -15.60
N CYS A 22 1.66 7.25 -16.85
CA CYS A 22 1.70 8.58 -17.46
C CYS A 22 0.81 9.57 -16.70
N GLU A 23 -0.42 9.19 -16.37
CA GLU A 23 -1.33 10.02 -15.56
C GLU A 23 -0.72 10.37 -14.19
N LEU A 24 -0.05 9.42 -13.54
CA LEU A 24 0.63 9.66 -12.27
C LEU A 24 1.77 10.66 -12.41
N LEU A 25 2.66 10.46 -13.39
CA LEU A 25 3.77 11.38 -13.67
C LEU A 25 3.26 12.78 -14.01
N GLN A 26 2.16 12.89 -14.76
CA GLN A 26 1.55 14.16 -15.09
C GLN A 26 0.98 14.86 -13.84
N ARG A 27 0.19 14.16 -13.02
CA ARG A 27 -0.38 14.71 -11.78
C ARG A 27 0.69 15.18 -10.79
N ILE A 28 1.82 14.47 -10.71
CA ILE A 28 2.93 14.93 -9.90
C ILE A 28 3.53 16.18 -10.55
N HIS A 29 3.85 16.14 -11.85
CA HIS A 29 4.45 17.27 -12.57
C HIS A 29 3.64 18.57 -12.43
N GLU A 30 2.32 18.50 -12.52
CA GLU A 30 1.40 19.65 -12.37
C GLU A 30 1.45 20.31 -10.99
N ARG A 31 1.93 19.58 -9.97
CA ARG A 31 1.97 20.07 -8.57
C ARG A 31 3.36 20.48 -8.11
N ILE A 32 4.41 20.28 -8.93
CA ILE A 32 5.79 20.66 -8.58
C ILE A 32 6.39 21.57 -9.65
N PRO A 33 7.11 22.66 -9.28
CA PRO A 33 7.69 23.58 -10.25
C PRO A 33 8.59 22.85 -11.26
N ALA A 34 8.38 23.06 -12.56
CA ALA A 34 9.05 22.31 -13.65
C ALA A 34 10.60 22.28 -13.56
N THR A 35 11.20 23.28 -12.91
CA THR A 35 12.65 23.41 -12.72
C THR A 35 13.17 22.74 -11.45
N ALA A 36 12.31 22.35 -10.53
CA ALA A 36 12.69 21.76 -9.25
C ALA A 36 13.15 20.30 -9.41
N ASP A 37 14.27 20.00 -8.77
CA ASP A 37 14.67 18.62 -8.47
C ASP A 37 13.73 18.01 -7.42
N VAL A 38 13.56 16.69 -7.46
CA VAL A 38 12.54 15.97 -6.68
C VAL A 38 13.17 14.86 -5.84
N ALA A 39 12.79 14.81 -4.57
CA ALA A 39 12.93 13.65 -3.71
C ALA A 39 11.58 12.93 -3.61
N ILE A 40 11.55 11.62 -3.86
CA ILE A 40 10.32 10.82 -3.86
C ILE A 40 10.34 9.83 -2.70
N TYR A 41 9.25 9.77 -1.96
CA TYR A 41 9.01 8.85 -0.85
C TYR A 41 7.93 7.86 -1.28
N LEU A 42 8.26 6.57 -1.36
CA LEU A 42 7.35 5.56 -1.92
C LEU A 42 7.54 4.18 -1.27
N PRO A 43 6.51 3.30 -1.28
CA PRO A 43 6.60 1.99 -0.63
C PRO A 43 7.57 1.01 -1.34
N HIS A 44 7.57 0.99 -2.67
CA HIS A 44 8.43 0.11 -3.48
C HIS A 44 8.58 0.62 -4.93
N THR A 45 9.70 0.32 -5.60
CA THR A 45 9.99 0.72 -6.99
C THR A 45 9.77 -0.39 -8.02
N ALA A 46 9.12 -1.50 -7.66
CA ALA A 46 9.14 -2.72 -8.47
C ALA A 46 8.48 -2.59 -9.86
N PHE A 47 7.69 -1.54 -10.08
CA PHE A 47 6.82 -1.38 -11.25
C PHE A 47 7.35 -0.34 -12.25
N LEU A 48 6.59 -0.12 -13.33
CA LEU A 48 6.91 0.81 -14.41
C LEU A 48 7.28 2.20 -13.89
N PHE A 49 6.46 2.77 -12.99
CA PHE A 49 6.74 4.07 -12.39
C PHE A 49 8.12 4.13 -11.74
N GLY A 50 8.47 3.13 -10.92
CA GLY A 50 9.77 3.04 -10.25
C GLY A 50 10.95 2.96 -11.23
N LYS A 51 10.82 2.22 -12.34
CA LYS A 51 11.85 2.21 -13.39
C LYS A 51 12.06 3.60 -14.01
N LEU A 52 10.97 4.33 -14.26
CA LEU A 52 11.04 5.70 -14.80
C LEU A 52 11.70 6.68 -13.81
N LEU A 53 11.44 6.55 -12.50
CA LEU A 53 12.10 7.37 -11.48
C LEU A 53 13.62 7.17 -11.48
N LYS A 54 14.10 5.93 -11.65
CA LYS A 54 15.53 5.60 -11.70
C LYS A 54 16.25 6.27 -12.88
N ILE A 55 15.55 6.54 -13.98
CA ILE A 55 16.12 7.13 -15.20
C ILE A 55 15.75 8.60 -15.43
N SER A 56 14.93 9.18 -14.57
CA SER A 56 14.53 10.59 -14.64
C SER A 56 15.61 11.55 -14.12
N GLY A 57 16.11 12.46 -14.95
CA GLY A 57 17.09 13.47 -14.53
C GLY A 57 16.57 14.49 -13.51
N ARG A 58 15.25 14.52 -13.25
CA ARG A 58 14.61 15.40 -12.26
C ARG A 58 14.54 14.77 -10.86
N VAL A 59 14.57 13.45 -10.77
CA VAL A 59 14.59 12.72 -9.50
C VAL A 59 16.03 12.59 -9.00
N ARG A 60 16.29 13.15 -7.83
CA ARG A 60 17.61 13.07 -7.16
C ARG A 60 17.67 11.96 -6.13
N GLU A 61 16.59 11.83 -5.35
CA GLU A 61 16.56 10.96 -4.19
C GLU A 61 15.28 10.12 -4.19
N ILE A 62 15.43 8.85 -3.84
CA ILE A 62 14.37 7.89 -3.65
C ILE A 62 14.50 7.37 -2.21
N TYR A 63 13.46 7.60 -1.43
CA TYR A 63 13.29 7.09 -0.08
C TYR A 63 12.21 6.01 -0.06
N TYR A 64 12.49 4.88 0.58
CA TYR A 64 11.48 3.84 0.77
C TYR A 64 10.70 4.03 2.07
N LEU A 65 9.39 3.81 2.01
CA LEU A 65 8.50 3.81 3.16
C LEU A 65 8.05 2.39 3.47
N GLU A 66 8.05 2.00 4.75
CA GLU A 66 7.62 0.66 5.13
C GLU A 66 6.17 0.37 4.72
N GLU A 67 5.96 -0.77 4.07
CA GLU A 67 4.64 -1.27 3.69
C GLU A 67 4.46 -2.74 4.12
N GLY A 68 4.04 -2.98 5.35
CA GLY A 68 3.66 -4.31 5.81
C GLY A 68 4.74 -5.37 5.58
N TYR A 69 4.34 -6.52 5.02
CA TYR A 69 5.25 -7.63 4.76
C TYR A 69 6.22 -7.41 3.58
N THR A 70 5.87 -6.51 2.66
CA THR A 70 6.65 -6.13 1.48
C THR A 70 8.06 -5.66 1.87
N SER A 71 8.16 -4.81 2.88
CA SER A 71 9.44 -4.25 3.36
C SER A 71 10.30 -5.26 4.14
N ALA A 72 9.70 -6.27 4.75
CA ALA A 72 10.42 -7.27 5.56
C ALA A 72 10.81 -8.54 4.79
N ASN A 73 10.24 -8.74 3.61
CA ASN A 73 10.50 -9.91 2.81
C ASN A 73 10.54 -9.55 1.32
N THR A 74 11.75 -9.22 0.85
CA THR A 74 12.01 -8.89 -0.56
C THR A 74 11.73 -10.07 -1.50
N ALA A 75 11.80 -11.32 -1.02
CA ALA A 75 11.49 -12.49 -1.81
C ALA A 75 9.98 -12.60 -2.12
N LEU A 76 9.10 -12.23 -1.19
CA LEU A 76 7.64 -12.21 -1.41
C LEU A 76 7.26 -11.31 -2.59
N LEU A 77 7.90 -10.16 -2.73
CA LEU A 77 7.67 -9.25 -3.86
C LEU A 77 8.17 -9.77 -5.20
N SER A 78 9.32 -10.44 -5.21
CA SER A 78 9.87 -11.01 -6.45
C SER A 78 8.94 -12.05 -7.09
N GLN A 79 8.03 -12.65 -6.31
CA GLN A 79 6.99 -13.54 -6.80
C GLN A 79 5.81 -12.80 -7.45
N TYR A 80 5.52 -11.57 -7.01
CA TYR A 80 4.46 -10.72 -7.59
C TYR A 80 4.96 -9.82 -8.74
N CYS A 81 6.28 -9.66 -8.86
CA CYS A 81 6.96 -8.92 -9.92
C CYS A 81 7.50 -9.90 -10.96
N ALA A 82 6.63 -10.75 -11.52
CA ALA A 82 7.03 -11.53 -12.68
C ALA A 82 7.36 -10.53 -13.80
N PRO A 83 8.57 -10.59 -14.39
CA PRO A 83 8.99 -9.64 -15.42
C PRO A 83 8.04 -9.80 -16.60
N THR A 84 7.13 -8.84 -16.72
CA THR A 84 6.22 -8.77 -17.86
C THR A 84 6.90 -7.82 -18.83
N PRO A 85 7.34 -8.31 -20.01
CA PRO A 85 7.95 -7.45 -21.00
C PRO A 85 7.01 -6.29 -21.31
N LEU A 86 7.50 -5.07 -21.10
CA LEU A 86 6.77 -3.87 -21.47
C LEU A 86 6.91 -3.63 -22.96
N ASP A 87 5.84 -3.15 -23.59
CA ASP A 87 5.93 -2.54 -24.91
C ASP A 87 6.62 -1.17 -24.79
N GLU A 88 7.95 -1.16 -24.94
CA GLU A 88 8.78 0.04 -24.83
C GLU A 88 8.43 1.08 -25.90
N ALA A 89 8.02 0.66 -27.10
CA ALA A 89 7.62 1.57 -28.16
C ALA A 89 6.31 2.28 -27.81
N ALA A 90 5.31 1.54 -27.31
CA ALA A 90 4.07 2.13 -26.82
C ALA A 90 4.32 3.06 -25.62
N LEU A 91 5.22 2.68 -24.71
CA LEU A 91 5.60 3.52 -23.57
C LEU A 91 6.25 4.83 -24.01
N VAL A 92 7.23 4.78 -24.91
CA VAL A 92 7.89 5.98 -25.46
C VAL A 92 6.87 6.89 -26.12
N ALA A 93 6.01 6.33 -26.98
CA ALA A 93 4.97 7.10 -27.66
C ALA A 93 4.00 7.78 -26.67
N ALA A 94 3.58 7.07 -25.62
CA ALA A 94 2.69 7.62 -24.60
C ALA A 94 3.35 8.74 -23.79
N LEU A 95 4.61 8.56 -23.38
CA LEU A 95 5.36 9.58 -22.64
C LEU A 95 5.64 10.82 -23.50
N ASP A 96 5.96 10.64 -24.79
CA ASP A 96 6.18 11.75 -25.72
C ASP A 96 4.87 12.51 -26.00
N ALA A 97 3.76 11.81 -26.23
CA ALA A 97 2.45 12.43 -26.44
C ALA A 97 2.02 13.31 -25.24
N ALA A 98 2.38 12.90 -24.02
CA ALA A 98 2.12 13.64 -22.79
C ALA A 98 3.24 14.66 -22.43
N SER A 99 4.25 14.84 -23.29
CA SER A 99 5.43 15.68 -23.02
C SER A 99 6.18 15.33 -21.73
N LEU A 100 6.06 14.09 -21.26
CA LEU A 100 6.61 13.63 -19.98
C LEU A 100 8.10 13.30 -20.04
N VAL A 101 8.62 12.92 -21.21
CA VAL A 101 10.06 12.65 -21.37
C VAL A 101 10.88 13.88 -21.02
N ASP A 102 10.53 15.04 -21.58
CA ASP A 102 11.25 16.28 -21.33
C ASP A 102 10.92 16.86 -19.94
N ALA A 103 9.64 16.83 -19.56
CA ALA A 103 9.17 17.31 -18.26
C ALA A 103 9.81 16.62 -17.04
N TRP A 104 10.18 15.34 -17.21
CA TRP A 104 10.87 14.54 -16.19
C TRP A 104 12.34 14.32 -16.50
N ARG A 105 12.85 14.87 -17.61
CA ARG A 105 14.22 14.66 -18.10
C ARG A 105 14.58 13.17 -18.16
N ILE A 106 13.66 12.34 -18.65
CA ILE A 106 13.84 10.89 -18.76
C ILE A 106 14.94 10.63 -19.80
N ASP A 107 15.95 9.85 -19.41
CA ASP A 107 17.00 9.41 -20.32
C ASP A 107 16.40 8.55 -21.44
N ARG A 108 16.31 9.12 -22.65
CA ARG A 108 15.74 8.45 -23.84
C ARG A 108 16.48 7.17 -24.20
N ARG A 109 17.81 7.12 -24.01
CA ARG A 109 18.59 5.91 -24.31
C ARG A 109 18.21 4.80 -23.34
N ARG A 110 18.10 5.10 -22.05
CA ARG A 110 17.70 4.09 -21.05
C ARG A 110 16.23 3.71 -21.15
N LEU A 111 15.37 4.63 -21.61
CA LEU A 111 13.96 4.37 -21.83
C LEU A 111 13.72 3.34 -22.94
N ALA A 112 14.52 3.37 -24.01
CA ALA A 112 14.47 2.38 -25.10
C ALA A 112 14.97 0.97 -24.70
N HIS A 113 15.50 0.83 -23.48
CA HIS A 113 16.04 -0.42 -22.92
C HIS A 113 15.53 -0.61 -21.48
N LEU A 114 14.30 -0.18 -21.19
CA LEU A 114 13.73 -0.20 -19.85
C LEU A 114 13.53 -1.63 -19.30
N ASN A 115 13.27 -2.59 -20.19
CA ASN A 115 13.18 -4.01 -19.87
C ASN A 115 14.51 -4.57 -19.36
N GLU A 116 15.66 -3.96 -19.71
CA GLU A 116 16.99 -4.37 -19.24
C GLU A 116 17.29 -3.85 -17.81
N ILE A 117 16.52 -2.87 -17.32
CA ILE A 117 16.69 -2.35 -15.97
C ILE A 117 16.17 -3.39 -14.97
N PRO A 118 17.02 -3.86 -14.04
CA PRO A 118 16.62 -4.88 -13.06
C PRO A 118 15.39 -4.48 -12.27
N GLU A 119 14.47 -5.43 -12.17
CA GLU A 119 13.29 -5.33 -11.33
C GLU A 119 13.71 -5.61 -9.89
N SER A 120 13.69 -4.56 -9.09
CA SER A 120 13.78 -4.70 -7.65
C SER A 120 12.74 -3.80 -7.01
N ALA A 121 11.96 -4.40 -6.13
CA ALA A 121 11.02 -3.67 -5.30
C ALA A 121 11.74 -2.68 -4.38
N LEU A 122 12.93 -3.03 -3.90
CA LEU A 122 13.77 -2.22 -3.05
C LEU A 122 15.21 -2.30 -3.55
N ASP A 123 15.72 -1.20 -4.10
CA ASP A 123 17.00 -1.18 -4.81
C ASP A 123 18.01 -0.27 -4.11
N ALA A 124 18.61 -0.76 -3.02
CA ALA A 124 19.65 -0.04 -2.29
C ALA A 124 20.92 0.23 -3.12
N ARG A 125 21.07 -0.41 -4.30
CA ARG A 125 22.20 -0.22 -5.20
C ARG A 125 21.94 0.88 -6.24
N CYS A 126 20.71 1.34 -6.36
CA CYS A 126 20.38 2.46 -7.23
C CYS A 126 21.12 3.70 -6.75
N GLU A 127 21.78 4.43 -7.65
CA GLU A 127 22.49 5.68 -7.32
C GLU A 127 21.59 6.72 -6.62
N LYS A 128 20.29 6.69 -6.90
CA LYS A 128 19.30 7.60 -6.32
C LYS A 128 18.76 7.14 -4.97
N TYR A 129 19.14 5.96 -4.49
CA TYR A 129 18.69 5.47 -3.19
C TYR A 129 19.26 6.36 -2.08
N ALA A 130 18.37 7.00 -1.31
CA ALA A 130 18.75 7.97 -0.27
C ALA A 130 18.46 7.48 1.15
N GLY A 131 17.80 6.32 1.30
CA GLY A 131 17.48 5.72 2.61
C GLY A 131 16.08 5.13 2.65
N ALA A 132 15.69 4.65 3.83
CA ALA A 132 14.35 4.11 4.06
C ALA A 132 13.81 4.54 5.44
N PHE A 133 12.49 4.50 5.59
CA PHE A 133 11.80 4.83 6.83
C PHE A 133 10.98 3.62 7.28
N ALA A 134 11.40 3.06 8.42
CA ALA A 134 10.77 1.89 9.03
C ALA A 134 10.06 2.27 10.33
N CYS A 135 9.01 1.54 10.62
CA CYS A 135 8.29 1.54 11.88
C CYS A 135 8.35 0.18 12.60
N SER A 136 8.80 -0.90 11.94
CA SER A 136 9.01 -2.23 12.51
C SER A 136 10.45 -2.72 12.38
N ASP A 137 10.86 -3.64 13.25
CA ASP A 137 12.27 -4.03 13.44
C ASP A 137 12.86 -4.89 12.34
N ASP A 138 11.99 -5.60 11.66
CA ASP A 138 12.26 -6.51 10.55
C ASP A 138 12.10 -5.83 9.18
N ALA A 139 11.74 -4.55 9.11
CA ALA A 139 11.62 -3.84 7.85
C ALA A 139 13.00 -3.45 7.28
N PHE A 140 13.16 -3.62 5.97
CA PHE A 140 14.35 -3.27 5.20
C PHE A 140 15.65 -3.94 5.72
N LEU A 141 15.55 -5.17 6.24
CA LEU A 141 16.71 -5.93 6.71
C LEU A 141 17.81 -5.97 5.64
N GLY A 142 19.01 -5.53 6.01
CA GLY A 142 20.18 -5.49 5.13
C GLY A 142 20.32 -4.23 4.26
N MET A 143 19.36 -3.29 4.30
CA MET A 143 19.51 -1.99 3.64
C MET A 143 20.25 -0.99 4.54
N ALA A 144 21.14 -0.18 3.95
CA ALA A 144 21.82 0.90 4.66
C ALA A 144 20.91 2.14 4.77
N GLY A 145 21.13 3.00 5.77
CA GLY A 145 20.41 4.28 5.89
C GLY A 145 18.92 4.14 6.24
N VAL A 146 18.55 3.09 7.00
CA VAL A 146 17.17 2.88 7.48
C VAL A 146 16.95 3.70 8.75
N ASN A 147 16.04 4.67 8.68
CA ASN A 147 15.63 5.50 9.80
C ASN A 147 14.38 4.93 10.46
N ARG A 148 14.41 4.77 11.79
CA ARG A 148 13.23 4.37 12.55
C ARG A 148 12.36 5.56 12.88
N LEU A 149 11.09 5.48 12.49
CA LEU A 149 10.07 6.46 12.84
C LEU A 149 9.60 6.21 14.28
N PRO A 150 9.70 7.20 15.18
CA PRO A 150 9.19 7.07 16.54
C PRO A 150 7.67 7.22 16.54
N LEU A 151 6.96 6.18 16.10
CA LEU A 151 5.50 6.18 16.08
C LEU A 151 4.97 5.94 17.49
N VAL A 152 4.01 6.78 17.90
CA VAL A 152 3.38 6.70 19.22
C VAL A 152 2.04 6.00 19.08
N VAL A 153 1.86 4.93 19.84
CA VAL A 153 0.56 4.28 19.99
C VAL A 153 -0.34 5.21 20.81
N ALA A 154 -1.55 5.49 20.31
CA ALA A 154 -2.52 6.29 21.03
C ALA A 154 -2.77 5.69 22.43
N PRO A 155 -2.90 6.52 23.48
CA PRO A 155 -3.41 6.03 24.77
C PRO A 155 -4.72 5.30 24.47
N ARG A 156 -4.99 4.14 25.10
CA ARG A 156 -6.05 3.18 24.71
C ARG A 156 -7.40 3.87 24.46
N GLU A 157 -7.61 4.31 23.22
CA GLU A 157 -8.65 5.28 22.87
C GLU A 157 -9.88 4.60 22.31
N THR A 158 -9.74 3.35 21.83
CA THR A 158 -10.81 2.71 21.08
C THR A 158 -11.39 1.51 21.80
N SER A 159 -12.57 1.71 22.38
CA SER A 159 -13.42 0.69 23.02
C SER A 159 -14.09 -0.24 21.99
N ALA A 160 -13.35 -0.69 20.98
CA ALA A 160 -13.84 -1.55 19.92
C ALA A 160 -12.79 -2.61 19.56
N GLN A 161 -13.24 -3.67 18.91
CA GLN A 161 -12.41 -4.71 18.33
C GLN A 161 -12.35 -4.51 16.82
N LEU A 162 -11.22 -4.86 16.21
CA LEU A 162 -11.02 -4.73 14.77
C LEU A 162 -10.94 -6.11 14.13
N LEU A 163 -11.81 -6.38 13.18
CA LEU A 163 -11.85 -7.56 12.33
C LEU A 163 -11.30 -7.19 10.94
N SER A 164 -10.20 -7.82 10.54
CA SER A 164 -9.51 -7.56 9.28
C SER A 164 -9.38 -8.84 8.47
N PHE A 165 -9.56 -8.72 7.16
CA PHE A 165 -9.44 -9.83 6.21
C PHE A 165 -8.26 -9.61 5.28
N TRP A 166 -7.77 -10.67 4.64
CA TRP A 166 -6.93 -10.55 3.44
C TRP A 166 -7.68 -9.72 2.39
N GLY A 167 -6.94 -9.03 1.51
CA GLY A 167 -7.57 -8.30 0.40
C GLY A 167 -8.34 -9.26 -0.50
N ILE A 168 -9.68 -9.22 -0.45
CA ILE A 168 -10.55 -10.14 -1.18
C ILE A 168 -10.32 -9.97 -2.68
N SER A 169 -10.26 -8.73 -3.16
CA SER A 169 -9.97 -8.40 -4.55
C SER A 169 -8.51 -8.70 -4.95
N ASN A 170 -7.58 -8.76 -3.99
CA ASN A 170 -6.21 -9.20 -4.27
C ASN A 170 -6.12 -10.71 -4.45
N ARG A 171 -6.92 -11.47 -3.71
CA ARG A 171 -6.92 -12.95 -3.74
C ARG A 171 -7.77 -13.52 -4.87
N TYR A 172 -8.88 -12.84 -5.20
CA TYR A 172 -9.85 -13.30 -6.19
C TYR A 172 -9.95 -12.26 -7.31
N CYS A 173 -9.22 -12.51 -8.40
CA CYS A 173 -9.17 -11.63 -9.58
C CYS A 173 -10.37 -11.85 -10.51
N ASP A 174 -11.04 -13.01 -10.43
CA ASP A 174 -12.22 -13.34 -11.22
C ASP A 174 -13.50 -12.96 -10.48
N THR A 175 -14.34 -12.14 -11.12
CA THR A 175 -15.68 -11.76 -10.66
C THR A 175 -16.55 -12.94 -10.20
N ARG A 176 -16.38 -14.13 -10.80
CA ARG A 176 -17.12 -15.35 -10.42
C ARG A 176 -16.74 -15.88 -9.04
N GLN A 177 -15.54 -15.56 -8.55
CA GLN A 177 -15.04 -15.96 -7.25
C GLN A 177 -15.24 -14.88 -6.17
N ILE A 178 -15.35 -13.61 -6.58
CA ILE A 178 -15.55 -12.47 -5.66
C ILE A 178 -16.87 -12.60 -4.90
N ASP A 179 -17.97 -12.92 -5.58
CA ASP A 179 -19.31 -13.00 -4.96
C ASP A 179 -19.38 -14.10 -3.88
N PRO A 180 -18.95 -15.36 -4.16
CA PRO A 180 -18.85 -16.40 -3.13
C PRO A 180 -17.92 -16.02 -1.97
N ALA A 181 -16.77 -15.39 -2.24
CA ALA A 181 -15.85 -14.95 -1.19
C ALA A 181 -16.49 -13.89 -0.28
N CYS A 182 -17.24 -12.93 -0.84
CA CYS A 182 -17.97 -11.93 -0.05
C CYS A 182 -19.06 -12.57 0.84
N ARG A 183 -19.72 -13.63 0.36
CA ARG A 183 -20.72 -14.38 1.16
C ARG A 183 -20.06 -15.11 2.31
N MET A 184 -18.96 -15.82 2.06
CA MET A 184 -18.17 -16.48 3.11
C MET A 184 -17.69 -15.47 4.17
N VAL A 185 -17.21 -14.30 3.75
CA VAL A 185 -16.81 -13.23 4.67
C VAL A 185 -18.00 -12.72 5.49
N CYS A 186 -19.18 -12.59 4.88
CA CYS A 186 -20.40 -12.26 5.62
C CYS A 186 -20.77 -13.31 6.67
N GLU A 187 -20.63 -14.60 6.35
CA GLU A 187 -20.88 -15.70 7.30
C GLU A 187 -19.89 -15.66 8.46
N ILE A 188 -18.60 -15.44 8.18
CA ILE A 188 -17.57 -15.27 9.22
C ILE A 188 -17.92 -14.09 10.13
N ILE A 189 -18.32 -12.95 9.55
CA ILE A 189 -18.74 -11.77 10.33
C ILE A 189 -19.93 -12.13 11.22
N ASP A 190 -20.94 -12.81 10.69
CA ASP A 190 -22.14 -13.18 11.45
C ASP A 190 -21.78 -14.11 12.63
N VAL A 191 -20.89 -15.09 12.43
CA VAL A 191 -20.37 -15.94 13.51
C VAL A 191 -19.58 -15.14 14.54
N MET A 192 -18.65 -14.29 14.11
CA MET A 192 -17.82 -13.49 15.01
C MET A 192 -18.65 -12.50 15.84
N LEU A 193 -19.70 -11.93 15.27
CA LEU A 193 -20.65 -11.08 15.99
C LEU A 193 -21.46 -11.87 17.02
N HIS A 194 -21.92 -13.08 16.68
CA HIS A 194 -22.65 -13.94 17.60
C HIS A 194 -21.80 -14.39 18.79
N GLU A 195 -20.54 -14.76 18.53
CA GLU A 195 -19.60 -15.24 19.56
C GLU A 195 -18.93 -14.11 20.36
N ASN A 196 -19.19 -12.84 20.03
CA ASN A 196 -18.56 -11.71 20.70
C ASN A 196 -19.11 -11.49 22.12
N LYS A 197 -18.51 -12.16 23.10
CA LYS A 197 -18.86 -12.05 24.53
C LYS A 197 -18.25 -10.85 25.25
N SER A 198 -17.46 -10.02 24.57
CA SER A 198 -16.72 -8.91 25.20
C SER A 198 -17.57 -7.68 25.53
N GLY A 199 -18.75 -7.55 24.92
CA GLY A 199 -19.57 -6.33 24.98
C GLY A 199 -19.03 -5.14 24.18
N LEU A 200 -17.89 -5.29 23.49
CA LEU A 200 -17.31 -4.24 22.66
C LEU A 200 -17.78 -4.34 21.21
N PRO A 201 -18.05 -3.21 20.52
CA PRO A 201 -18.31 -3.19 19.08
C PRO A 201 -17.20 -3.90 18.30
N MET A 202 -17.58 -4.69 17.30
CA MET A 202 -16.64 -5.32 16.37
C MET A 202 -16.74 -4.62 15.01
N LEU A 203 -15.60 -4.12 14.53
CA LEU A 203 -15.52 -3.31 13.33
C LEU A 203 -14.80 -4.08 12.22
N VAL A 204 -15.37 -4.11 11.03
CA VAL A 204 -14.77 -4.71 9.84
C VAL A 204 -13.98 -3.63 9.09
N LYS A 205 -12.65 -3.83 9.01
CA LYS A 205 -11.77 -3.03 8.14
C LYS A 205 -11.43 -3.85 6.89
N LEU A 206 -11.84 -3.33 5.75
CA LEU A 206 -11.50 -3.88 4.43
C LEU A 206 -10.16 -3.32 3.94
N HIS A 207 -9.50 -4.08 3.05
CA HIS A 207 -8.33 -3.59 2.33
C HIS A 207 -8.71 -2.39 1.43
N PRO A 208 -7.83 -1.38 1.23
CA PRO A 208 -8.14 -0.23 0.38
C PRO A 208 -8.62 -0.60 -1.03
N ARG A 209 -8.00 -1.62 -1.66
CA ARG A 209 -8.42 -2.12 -2.98
C ARG A 209 -9.83 -2.71 -2.97
N ASP A 210 -10.20 -3.39 -1.89
CA ASP A 210 -11.49 -4.02 -1.78
C ASP A 210 -12.60 -2.98 -1.86
N ARG A 211 -12.43 -1.79 -1.26
CA ARG A 211 -13.44 -0.72 -1.23
C ARG A 211 -13.95 -0.25 -2.59
N LYS A 212 -13.18 -0.45 -3.65
CA LYS A 212 -13.58 -0.10 -5.03
C LYS A 212 -13.92 -1.35 -5.86
N GLY A 213 -13.52 -2.54 -5.40
CA GLY A 213 -13.55 -3.78 -6.17
C GLY A 213 -14.63 -4.78 -5.78
N LEU A 214 -15.31 -4.62 -4.63
CA LEU A 214 -16.34 -5.56 -4.17
C LEU A 214 -17.77 -5.15 -4.59
N PRO A 215 -18.72 -6.10 -4.62
CA PRO A 215 -20.11 -5.84 -4.99
C PRO A 215 -20.81 -4.86 -4.04
N ALA A 216 -21.70 -4.02 -4.58
CA ALA A 216 -22.46 -3.03 -3.80
C ALA A 216 -23.23 -3.64 -2.61
N TRP A 217 -23.84 -4.81 -2.83
CA TRP A 217 -24.62 -5.53 -1.81
C TRP A 217 -23.78 -5.89 -0.58
N PHE A 218 -22.48 -6.13 -0.75
CA PHE A 218 -21.58 -6.49 0.35
C PHE A 218 -21.41 -5.30 1.30
N TYR A 219 -21.17 -4.10 0.78
CA TYR A 219 -21.07 -2.89 1.62
C TYR A 219 -22.39 -2.51 2.27
N GLU A 220 -23.52 -2.69 1.59
CA GLU A 220 -24.84 -2.48 2.19
C GLU A 220 -25.05 -3.38 3.39
N ARG A 221 -24.67 -4.66 3.25
CA ARG A 221 -24.75 -5.64 4.32
C ARG A 221 -23.82 -5.31 5.49
N LEU A 222 -22.61 -4.79 5.25
CA LEU A 222 -21.74 -4.27 6.32
C LEU A 222 -22.34 -3.05 7.04
N ARG A 223 -22.92 -2.11 6.27
CA ARG A 223 -23.59 -0.91 6.81
C ARG A 223 -24.81 -1.27 7.66
N GLN A 224 -25.65 -2.19 7.20
CA GLN A 224 -26.83 -2.67 7.93
C GLN A 224 -26.46 -3.30 9.28
N ARG A 225 -25.31 -4.00 9.35
CA ARG A 225 -24.79 -4.54 10.62
C ARG A 225 -24.14 -3.50 11.53
N GLY A 226 -23.89 -2.29 11.04
CA GLY A 226 -23.23 -1.24 11.83
C GLY A 226 -21.75 -1.51 12.13
N VAL A 227 -21.10 -2.40 11.36
CA VAL A 227 -19.73 -2.85 11.62
C VAL A 227 -18.67 -2.17 10.75
N ASP A 228 -19.05 -1.29 9.83
CA ASP A 228 -18.07 -0.67 8.93
C ASP A 228 -17.08 0.24 9.69
N TYR A 229 -15.78 -0.06 9.60
CA TYR A 229 -14.71 0.67 10.28
C TYR A 229 -14.69 2.16 9.90
N PHE A 230 -14.87 2.50 8.62
CA PHE A 230 -14.77 3.88 8.17
C PHE A 230 -15.94 4.73 8.65
N ALA A 231 -17.15 4.18 8.59
CA ALA A 231 -18.33 4.80 9.18
C ALA A 231 -18.16 5.01 10.69
N TYR A 232 -17.58 4.03 11.41
CA TYR A 232 -17.27 4.19 12.83
C TYR A 232 -16.26 5.30 13.09
N CYS A 233 -15.14 5.31 12.38
CA CYS A 233 -14.10 6.33 12.56
C CYS A 233 -14.62 7.73 12.23
N GLN A 234 -15.39 7.88 11.15
CA GLN A 234 -15.99 9.15 10.77
C GLN A 234 -16.89 9.71 11.87
N ARG A 235 -17.76 8.87 12.45
CA ARG A 235 -18.66 9.27 13.54
C ARG A 235 -17.94 9.69 14.82
N ARG A 236 -16.70 9.22 15.01
CA ARG A 236 -15.88 9.50 16.21
C ARG A 236 -14.71 10.45 15.95
N ALA A 237 -14.66 11.09 14.77
CA ALA A 237 -13.56 11.95 14.36
C ALA A 237 -12.17 11.28 14.45
N ILE A 238 -12.11 9.96 14.26
CA ILE A 238 -10.86 9.21 14.22
C ILE A 238 -10.26 9.33 12.81
N ASN A 239 -9.00 9.73 12.72
CA ASN A 239 -8.29 9.84 11.44
C ASN A 239 -8.02 8.46 10.83
N THR A 240 -8.75 8.13 9.77
CA THR A 240 -8.67 6.84 9.08
C THR A 240 -7.39 6.65 8.25
N ASN A 241 -6.58 7.70 8.10
CA ASN A 241 -5.28 7.63 7.41
C ASN A 241 -4.16 7.17 8.35
N ILE A 242 -4.43 7.04 9.65
CA ILE A 242 -3.49 6.46 10.62
C ILE A 242 -3.58 4.93 10.54
N GLU A 243 -2.43 4.26 10.56
CA GLU A 243 -2.34 2.80 10.65
C GLU A 243 -3.10 2.30 11.90
N PRO A 244 -4.12 1.43 11.76
CA PRO A 244 -4.98 1.05 12.89
C PRO A 244 -4.28 0.40 14.08
N ALA A 245 -3.09 -0.18 13.93
CA ALA A 245 -2.31 -0.65 15.06
C ALA A 245 -1.90 0.49 16.02
N LEU A 246 -1.75 1.72 15.50
CA LEU A 246 -1.45 2.91 16.29
C LEU A 246 -2.69 3.47 17.01
N LEU A 247 -3.90 3.09 16.59
CA LEU A 247 -5.17 3.53 17.20
C LEU A 247 -5.59 2.68 18.43
N ASN A 248 -4.79 1.65 18.75
CA ASN A 248 -4.87 0.91 20.00
C ASN A 248 -6.28 0.34 20.32
N PHE A 249 -6.88 -0.36 19.35
CA PHE A 249 -8.13 -1.09 19.52
C PHE A 249 -8.00 -2.15 20.64
N ALA A 250 -9.13 -2.54 21.23
CA ALA A 250 -9.14 -3.47 22.36
C ALA A 250 -8.58 -4.85 21.99
N HIS A 251 -8.89 -5.33 20.78
CA HIS A 251 -8.39 -6.59 20.22
C HIS A 251 -8.46 -6.57 18.69
N TYR A 252 -7.58 -7.33 18.04
CA TYR A 252 -7.50 -7.45 16.58
C TYR A 252 -7.72 -8.90 16.15
N HIS A 253 -8.81 -9.17 15.43
CA HIS A 253 -9.07 -10.43 14.77
C HIS A 253 -8.63 -10.34 13.31
N ILE A 254 -7.69 -11.18 12.90
CA ILE A 254 -7.06 -11.06 11.59
C ILE A 254 -7.15 -12.38 10.85
N PHE A 255 -7.81 -12.38 9.69
CA PHE A 255 -7.94 -13.54 8.83
C PHE A 255 -6.90 -13.48 7.70
N GLY A 256 -6.09 -14.54 7.59
CA GLY A 256 -5.01 -14.68 6.61
C GLY A 256 -3.75 -13.88 6.93
N ARG A 257 -2.93 -13.62 5.91
CA ARG A 257 -1.73 -12.77 6.00
C ARG A 257 -2.08 -11.33 5.61
N THR A 258 -1.98 -10.41 6.55
CA THR A 258 -2.26 -8.98 6.32
C THR A 258 -1.19 -8.11 6.94
N ALA A 259 -0.88 -6.95 6.34
CA ALA A 259 0.03 -5.97 6.93
C ALA A 259 -0.35 -5.58 8.38
N GLN A 260 -1.67 -5.61 8.69
CA GLN A 260 -2.20 -5.34 10.02
C GLN A 260 -1.61 -6.28 11.08
N ALA A 261 -1.40 -7.57 10.78
CA ALA A 261 -0.85 -8.52 11.74
C ALA A 261 0.58 -8.15 12.15
N LYS A 262 1.40 -7.76 11.18
CA LYS A 262 2.76 -7.28 11.41
C LYS A 262 2.77 -6.06 12.30
N TYR A 263 1.96 -5.04 11.99
CA TYR A 263 1.93 -3.80 12.76
C TYR A 263 1.39 -4.00 14.18
N VAL A 264 0.36 -4.82 14.37
CA VAL A 264 -0.13 -5.15 15.71
C VAL A 264 0.95 -5.89 16.51
N SER A 265 1.64 -6.86 15.90
CA SER A 265 2.77 -7.54 16.54
C SER A 265 3.89 -6.58 16.95
N ALA A 266 4.25 -5.64 16.08
CA ALA A 266 5.33 -4.68 16.31
C ALA A 266 5.01 -3.62 17.37
N PHE A 267 3.79 -3.07 17.38
CA PHE A 267 3.43 -1.94 18.25
C PHE A 267 2.71 -2.34 19.54
N LEU A 268 1.93 -3.41 19.52
CA LEU A 268 0.99 -3.78 20.58
C LEU A 268 1.27 -5.17 21.18
N GLY A 269 1.97 -6.03 20.45
CA GLY A 269 2.36 -7.37 20.86
C GLY A 269 1.30 -8.45 20.59
N ALA A 270 1.75 -9.71 20.57
CA ALA A 270 0.94 -10.89 20.26
C ALA A 270 -0.38 -11.03 21.07
N PRO A 271 -0.44 -10.70 22.39
CA PRO A 271 -1.69 -10.80 23.15
C PRO A 271 -2.84 -9.93 22.64
N ARG A 272 -2.55 -8.91 21.82
CA ARG A 272 -3.53 -7.98 21.28
C ARG A 272 -4.18 -8.48 19.98
N MET A 273 -3.80 -9.68 19.52
CA MET A 273 -4.22 -10.22 18.24
C MET A 273 -4.66 -11.68 18.35
N THR A 274 -5.64 -12.05 17.54
CA THR A 274 -5.90 -13.45 17.16
C THR A 274 -5.83 -13.55 15.64
N GLN A 275 -4.93 -14.39 15.13
CA GLN A 275 -4.76 -14.62 13.70
C GLN A 275 -5.37 -15.97 13.29
N TYR A 276 -6.22 -15.96 12.28
CA TYR A 276 -6.93 -17.12 11.75
C TYR A 276 -6.38 -17.49 10.37
N GLY A 277 -6.03 -18.76 10.15
CA GLY A 277 -5.57 -19.27 8.86
C GLY A 277 -4.16 -18.81 8.46
N SER A 278 -3.19 -18.86 9.37
CA SER A 278 -1.81 -18.42 9.15
C SER A 278 -0.87 -19.42 8.46
N ALA A 279 -1.34 -20.64 8.16
CA ALA A 279 -0.52 -21.69 7.53
C ALA A 279 -0.66 -21.67 6.00
N GLU A 280 0.48 -21.41 5.37
CA GLU A 280 0.88 -21.50 3.94
C GLU A 280 -0.09 -21.01 2.84
#